data_AF-R6M0Q6-F1
#
_entry.id   AF-R6M0Q6-F1
#
_cell.length_a   1.000
_cell.length_b   1.000
_cell.length_c   1.000
_cell.angle_alpha   90.00
_cell.angle_beta   90.00
_cell.angle_gamma   90.00
#
_symmetry.space_group_name_H-M   'P 1'
#
loop_
_entity.id
_entity.type
_entity.pdbx_description
1 polymer ?
#
loop_
_entity_poly.entity_id
_entity_poly.type
_entity_poly.pdbx_seq_one_letter_code
_entity_poly.pdbx_strand_id
1 'polypeptide(L)' 'MDDSGKFQKYSAAIAYADVEPEETESFLSKVYGGSVGMMVSNLVGRGALSEQEIQELKAILDAAEKQEESSC' A
#
# COMPACT_ATOMS: atom_id res chain seq x y z
N MET A 1 -26.26 0.75 -23.54
CA MET A 1 -27.06 -0.26 -24.24
C MET A 1 -26.38 -0.49 -25.57
N ASP A 2 -26.13 -1.74 -25.93
CA ASP A 2 -25.67 -2.06 -27.28
C ASP A 2 -26.84 -1.98 -28.28
N ASP A 3 -26.54 -2.13 -29.56
CA ASP A 3 -27.52 -2.12 -30.65
C ASP A 3 -28.60 -3.22 -30.53
N SER A 4 -28.46 -4.15 -29.58
CA SER A 4 -29.44 -5.18 -29.25
C SER A 4 -30.38 -4.81 -28.08
N GLY A 5 -30.26 -3.59 -27.53
CA GLY A 5 -31.08 -3.13 -26.41
C GLY A 5 -30.73 -3.76 -25.07
N LYS A 6 -29.61 -4.49 -24.97
CA LYS A 6 -29.13 -5.09 -23.71
C LYS A 6 -28.17 -4.15 -23.00
N PHE A 7 -28.24 -4.14 -21.67
CA PHE A 7 -27.26 -3.48 -20.84
C PHE A 7 -26.07 -4.42 -20.62
N GLN A 8 -24.88 -3.93 -20.93
CA GLN A 8 -23.64 -4.63 -20.60
C GLN A 8 -23.45 -4.61 -19.09
N LYS A 9 -23.26 -5.80 -18.52
CA LYS A 9 -22.86 -5.96 -17.13
C LYS A 9 -21.37 -6.25 -17.12
N TYR A 10 -20.63 -5.45 -16.38
CA TYR A 10 -19.21 -5.63 -16.17
C TYR A 10 -19.00 -6.21 -14.78
N SER A 11 -18.14 -7.21 -14.69
CA SER A 11 -17.62 -7.75 -13.44
C SER A 11 -16.11 -7.82 -13.54
N ALA A 12 -15.44 -7.71 -12.40
CA ALA A 12 -13.99 -7.90 -12.36
C ALA A 12 -13.64 -9.29 -12.89
N ALA A 13 -12.69 -9.35 -13.82
CA ALA A 13 -12.18 -10.60 -14.37
C ALA A 13 -11.12 -11.26 -13.46
N ILE A 14 -10.63 -10.51 -12.46
CA ILE A 14 -9.58 -10.91 -11.52
C ILE A 14 -9.98 -10.49 -10.11
N ALA A 15 -9.49 -11.21 -9.09
CA ALA A 15 -9.73 -10.83 -7.71
C ALA A 15 -8.82 -9.67 -7.30
N TYR A 16 -9.30 -8.83 -6.39
CA TYR A 16 -8.55 -7.66 -5.89
C TYR A 16 -7.22 -8.06 -5.23
N ALA A 17 -7.22 -9.17 -4.49
CA ALA A 17 -6.03 -9.69 -3.80
C ALA A 17 -4.91 -10.10 -4.77
N ASP A 18 -5.23 -10.41 -6.02
CA ASP A 18 -4.25 -10.87 -7.01
C ASP A 18 -3.46 -9.71 -7.64
N VAL A 19 -3.91 -8.46 -7.47
CA VAL A 19 -3.27 -7.25 -8.04
C VAL A 19 -2.80 -6.24 -7.01
N GLU A 20 -3.23 -6.36 -5.75
CA GLU A 20 -2.89 -5.41 -4.69
C GLU A 20 -1.38 -5.18 -4.51
N PRO A 21 -0.51 -6.21 -4.56
CA PRO A 21 0.93 -6.02 -4.45
C PRO A 21 1.51 -5.21 -5.63
N GLU A 22 1.13 -5.56 -6.87
CA GLU A 22 1.63 -4.89 -8.08
C GLU A 22 1.15 -3.44 -8.17
N GLU A 23 -0.10 -3.16 -7.78
CA GLU A 23 -0.65 -1.81 -7.79
C GLU A 23 -0.01 -0.92 -6.71
N THR A 24 0.32 -1.49 -5.56
CA THR A 24 1.04 -0.78 -4.48
C THR A 24 2.46 -0.39 -4.91
N GLU A 25 3.20 -1.32 -5.52
CA GLU A 25 4.53 -1.04 -6.08
C GLU A 25 4.47 0.00 -7.21
N SER A 26 3.49 -0.12 -8.10
CA SER A 26 3.22 0.83 -9.19
C SER A 26 2.93 2.24 -8.66
N PHE A 27 2.13 2.36 -7.61
CA PHE A 27 1.84 3.63 -6.94
C PHE A 27 3.11 4.23 -6.30
N LEU A 28 3.84 3.43 -5.52
CA LEU A 28 5.08 3.88 -4.87
C LEU A 28 6.11 4.34 -5.90
N SER A 29 6.31 3.58 -6.97
CA SER A 29 7.20 3.95 -8.07
C SER A 29 6.82 5.29 -8.70
N LYS A 30 5.54 5.51 -8.98
CA LYS A 30 5.05 6.71 -9.68
C LYS A 30 5.05 7.96 -8.80
N VAL A 31 4.69 7.82 -7.53
CA VAL A 31 4.42 8.98 -6.63
C VAL A 31 5.58 9.25 -5.68
N TYR A 32 6.32 8.23 -5.27
CA TYR A 32 7.35 8.32 -4.24
C TYR A 32 8.70 7.73 -4.69
N GLY A 33 8.91 7.52 -6.00
CA GLY A 33 10.15 6.98 -6.55
C GLY A 33 10.48 5.57 -6.05
N GLY A 34 9.46 4.79 -5.67
CA GLY A 34 9.59 3.43 -5.14
C GLY A 34 9.91 3.37 -3.65
N SER A 35 10.04 4.51 -2.96
CA SER A 35 10.43 4.54 -1.55
C SER A 35 9.22 4.67 -0.63
N VAL A 36 8.95 3.61 0.13
CA VAL A 36 8.00 3.64 1.26
C VAL A 36 8.44 4.67 2.32
N GLY A 37 9.75 4.79 2.57
CA GLY A 37 10.30 5.77 3.50
C GLY A 37 9.97 7.22 3.12
N MET A 38 10.00 7.56 1.83
CA MET A 38 9.57 8.88 1.36
C MET A 38 8.07 9.12 1.55
N MET A 39 7.23 8.10 1.31
CA MET A 39 5.80 8.19 1.57
C MET A 39 5.52 8.50 3.05
N VAL A 40 6.12 7.73 3.96
CA VAL A 40 5.96 7.92 5.40
C VAL A 40 6.50 9.28 5.84
N SER A 41 7.66 9.71 5.32
CA SER A 41 8.23 11.03 5.61
C SER A 41 7.28 12.18 5.22
N ASN A 42 6.63 12.09 4.07
CA ASN A 42 5.65 13.09 3.63
C ASN A 42 4.39 13.09 4.51
N LEU A 43 3.92 11.94 4.98
CA LEU A 43 2.77 11.84 5.89
C LEU A 43 3.07 12.47 7.26
N VAL A 44 4.27 12.22 7.80
CA VAL A 44 4.74 12.86 9.04
C VAL A 44 4.84 14.38 8.86
N GLY A 45 5.46 14.85 7.77
CA GLY A 45 5.64 16.28 7.51
C GLY A 45 4.33 17.05 7.34
N ARG A 46 3.25 16.38 6.96
CA ARG A 46 1.89 16.95 6.84
C ARG A 46 1.06 16.84 8.11
N GLY A 47 1.57 16.20 9.17
CA GLY A 47 0.80 15.89 10.38
C GLY A 47 -0.37 14.94 10.11
N ALA A 48 -0.27 14.09 9.10
CA ALA A 48 -1.31 13.15 8.70
C ALA A 48 -1.28 11.85 9.53
N LEU A 49 -0.28 11.68 10.40
CA LEU A 49 -0.18 10.58 11.34
C LEU A 49 -0.33 11.11 12.76
N SER A 50 -1.20 10.45 13.52
CA SER A 50 -1.32 10.61 14.96
C SER A 50 -0.11 10.04 15.69
N GLU A 51 0.06 10.43 16.96
CA GLU A 51 1.10 9.85 17.81
C GLU A 51 0.93 8.33 17.96
N GLN A 52 -0.30 7.83 18.01
CA GLN A 52 -0.59 6.40 18.12
C GLN A 52 -0.12 5.64 16.88
N GLU A 53 -0.47 6.12 15.69
CA GLU A 53 -0.04 5.50 14.41
C GLU A 53 1.49 5.50 14.28
N ILE A 54 2.18 6.56 14.74
CA ILE A 54 3.64 6.60 14.76
C ILE A 54 4.23 5.53 15.69
N GLN A 55 3.64 5.30 16.86
CA GLN A 55 4.11 4.28 17.80
C GLN A 55 3.88 2.87 17.24
N GLU A 56 2.74 2.61 16.61
CA GLU A 56 2.45 1.34 15.95
C GLU A 56 3.46 1.05 14.83
N LEU A 57 3.76 2.03 13.98
CA LEU A 57 4.77 1.89 12.93
C LEU A 57 6.16 1.56 13.50
N LYS A 58 6.57 2.23 14.58
CA LYS A 58 7.84 1.91 15.26
C LYS A 58 7.86 0.48 15.79
N ALA A 59 6.77 0.03 16.42
CA ALA A 59 6.67 -1.33 16.95
C ALA A 59 6.78 -2.39 15.85
N ILE A 60 6.22 -2.14 14.66
CA ILE A 60 6.36 -3.02 13.50
C ILE A 60 7.82 -3.11 13.05
N LEU A 61 8.52 -1.98 12.95
CA LEU A 61 9.93 -1.94 12.55
C LEU A 61 10.84 -2.65 13.58
N ASP A 62 10.66 -2.35 14.87
CA ASP A 62 11.40 -2.99 15.95
C ASP A 62 11.20 -4.53 15.96
N ALA A 63 9.99 -4.99 15.61
CA ALA A 63 9.70 -6.42 15.52
C ALA A 63 10.40 -7.07 14.33
N ALA A 64 10.47 -6.40 13.18
CA ALA A 64 11.17 -6.89 11.99
C ALA A 64 12.68 -7.01 12.24
N GLU A 65 13.30 -5.99 12.84
CA GLU A 65 14.73 -6.00 13.19
C GLU A 65 15.09 -7.18 14.11
N LYS A 66 14.27 -7.45 15.13
CA LYS A 66 14.47 -8.59 16.05
C LYS A 66 14.34 -9.95 15.36
N GLN A 67 13.49 -10.06 14.34
CA GLN A 67 13.35 -11.29 13.56
C GLN A 67 14.58 -11.53 12.68
N GLU A 68 15.17 -10.47 12.10
CA GLU A 68 16.42 -10.56 11.35
C GLU A 68 17.60 -10.95 12.25
N GLU A 69 17.70 -10.38 13.46
CA GLU A 69 18.76 -10.73 14.43
C GLU A 69 18.64 -12.17 14.96
N SER A 70 17.43 -12.70 15.09
CA SER A 70 17.18 -14.07 15.56
C SER A 70 17.35 -15.14 14.47
N SER A 71 17.49 -14.71 13.21
CA SER A 71 17.67 -15.59 12.04
C SER A 71 19.14 -15.76 11.62
N CYS A 72 20.08 -15.15 12.37
CA CYS A 72 21.53 -15.32 12.20
C CYS A 72 22.14 -16.31 13.19
#